data_AF-A0A915MNH8-F1
#
_entry.id   AF-A0A915MNH8-F1
#
_cell.length_a   1.000
_cell.length_b   1.000
_cell.length_c   1.000
_cell.angle_alpha   90.00
_cell.angle_beta   90.00
_cell.angle_gamma   90.00
#
_symmetry.space_group_name_H-M   'P 1'
#
loop_
_entity.id
_entity.type
_entity.pdbx_description
1 polymer ?
#
loop_
_entity_poly.entity_id
_entity_poly.type
_entity_poly.pdbx_seq_one_letter_code
_entity_poly.pdbx_strand_id
1 'polypeptide(L)'
;MEIVENAAKALSMHLRVRKCFDLDELPDIPFEKNPIFIDRLMPMSPILENATDSFNRLLWFVEYKSLNVEAIANGIRSSESIKFQFWQFEHMLKLVNKQELTGRLSSIRHVIDMTGYGTLEFLYF
;
A
#
# COMPACT_ATOMS: atom_id res chain seq x y z
N MET A 1 -13.31 28.68 1.96
CA MET A 1 -11.88 29.02 1.81
C MET A 1 -10.99 27.97 2.47
N GLU A 2 -11.31 27.57 3.71
CA GLU A 2 -10.59 26.53 4.48
C GLU A 2 -10.35 25.19 3.75
N ILE A 3 -11.35 24.64 3.04
CA ILE A 3 -11.19 23.37 2.29
C ILE A 3 -10.06 23.46 1.26
N VAL A 4 -9.99 24.57 0.53
CA VAL A 4 -8.96 24.80 -0.51
C VAL A 4 -7.59 24.94 0.14
N GLU A 5 -7.51 25.64 1.26
CA GLU A 5 -6.25 25.79 2.01
C GLU A 5 -5.75 24.45 2.57
N ASN A 6 -6.65 23.65 3.14
CA ASN A 6 -6.31 22.32 3.65
C ASN A 6 -5.88 21.38 2.52
N ALA A 7 -6.56 21.40 1.38
CA ALA A 7 -6.17 20.64 0.19
C ALA A 7 -4.79 21.07 -0.32
N ALA A 8 -4.51 22.38 -0.40
CA ALA A 8 -3.22 22.90 -0.83
C ALA A 8 -2.08 22.50 0.14
N LYS A 9 -2.33 22.56 1.45
CA LYS A 9 -1.36 22.10 2.47
C LYS A 9 -1.09 20.61 2.34
N ALA A 10 -2.14 19.79 2.19
CA ALA A 10 -1.99 18.34 2.02
C ALA A 10 -1.18 18.01 0.76
N LEU A 11 -1.49 18.64 -0.38
CA LEU A 11 -0.74 18.46 -1.62
C LEU A 11 0.72 18.89 -1.46
N SER A 12 0.99 20.03 -0.83
CA SER A 12 2.35 20.50 -0.58
C SER A 12 3.17 19.50 0.26
N MET A 13 2.55 18.92 1.30
CA MET A 13 3.21 17.88 2.10
C MET A 13 3.45 16.61 1.29
N HIS A 14 2.47 16.18 0.50
CA HIS A 14 2.64 15.03 -0.38
C HIS A 14 3.81 15.22 -1.37
N LEU A 15 3.91 16.39 -2.01
CA LEU A 15 5.03 16.71 -2.92
C LEU A 15 6.39 16.69 -2.21
N ARG A 16 6.47 17.11 -0.94
CA ARG A 16 7.70 16.99 -0.14
C ARG A 16 8.05 15.53 0.12
N VAL A 17 7.07 14.72 0.49
CA VAL A 17 7.25 13.27 0.70
C VAL A 17 7.77 12.59 -0.56
N ARG A 18 7.17 12.89 -1.73
CA ARG A 18 7.63 12.37 -3.03
C ARG A 18 9.11 12.65 -3.27
N LYS A 19 9.54 13.91 -3.05
CA LYS A 19 10.96 14.30 -3.20
C LYS A 19 11.87 13.62 -2.17
N CYS A 20 11.45 13.53 -0.92
CA CYS A 20 12.26 12.90 0.14
C CYS A 20 12.51 11.41 -0.10
N PHE A 21 11.55 10.71 -0.72
CA PHE A 21 11.66 9.28 -1.02
C PHE A 21 12.01 8.98 -2.47
N ASP A 22 12.30 10.01 -3.28
CA ASP A 22 12.64 9.88 -4.70
C ASP A 22 11.58 9.09 -5.49
N LEU A 23 10.30 9.35 -5.21
CA LEU A 23 9.18 8.59 -5.78
C LEU A 23 8.94 8.90 -7.26
N ASP A 24 9.44 10.03 -7.76
CA ASP A 24 9.26 10.44 -9.16
C ASP A 24 10.15 9.60 -10.10
N GLU A 25 11.34 9.21 -9.65
CA GLU A 25 12.30 8.40 -10.41
C GLU A 25 12.27 6.91 -10.00
N LEU A 26 11.40 6.54 -9.07
CA LEU A 26 11.32 5.18 -8.55
C LEU A 26 10.88 4.20 -9.66
N PRO A 27 11.67 3.15 -9.96
CA PRO A 27 11.25 2.13 -10.90
C PRO A 27 9.98 1.43 -10.40
N ASP A 28 9.27 0.75 -11.28
CA ASP A 28 8.16 -0.09 -10.84
C ASP A 28 8.69 -1.29 -10.05
N ILE A 29 8.39 -1.35 -8.75
CA ILE A 29 8.82 -2.40 -7.83
C ILE A 29 7.58 -3.23 -7.47
N PRO A 30 7.39 -4.41 -8.09
CA PRO A 30 6.27 -5.28 -7.75
C PRO A 30 6.42 -5.85 -6.34
N PHE A 31 5.32 -6.39 -5.79
CA PHE A 31 5.26 -6.83 -4.39
C PHE A 31 6.34 -7.88 -4.06
N GLU A 32 6.66 -8.78 -4.98
CA GLU A 32 7.66 -9.85 -4.79
C GLU A 32 9.08 -9.31 -4.62
N LYS A 33 9.32 -8.05 -5.01
CA LYS A 33 10.61 -7.37 -4.86
C LYS A 33 10.66 -6.40 -3.68
N ASN A 34 9.55 -6.19 -2.98
CA ASN A 34 9.48 -5.27 -1.86
C ASN A 34 9.94 -5.99 -0.56
N PRO A 35 10.97 -5.47 0.15
CA PRO A 35 11.51 -6.12 1.34
C PRO A 35 10.48 -6.43 2.43
N ILE A 36 9.45 -5.60 2.58
CA ILE A 36 8.40 -5.83 3.60
C ILE A 36 7.66 -7.17 3.41
N PHE A 37 7.60 -7.67 2.17
CA PHE A 37 7.00 -8.95 1.84
C PHE A 37 8.02 -10.08 1.76
N ILE A 38 9.23 -9.80 1.24
CA ILE A 38 10.34 -10.79 1.20
C ILE A 38 10.68 -11.27 2.61
N ASP A 39 10.78 -10.33 3.55
CA ASP A 39 11.10 -10.59 4.95
C ASP A 39 9.89 -11.10 5.75
N ARG A 40 8.75 -11.32 5.07
CA ARG A 40 7.48 -11.81 5.65
C ARG A 40 6.99 -10.99 6.83
N LEU A 41 7.29 -9.69 6.81
CA LEU A 41 6.83 -8.74 7.81
C LEU A 41 5.35 -8.46 7.62
N MET A 42 4.92 -8.28 6.37
CA MET A 42 3.52 -8.11 5.99
C MET A 42 3.01 -9.30 5.17
N PRO A 43 1.72 -9.65 5.26
CA PRO A 43 1.10 -10.60 4.35
C PRO A 43 1.18 -10.09 2.91
N MET A 44 1.66 -10.95 2.01
CA MET A 44 1.71 -10.66 0.58
C MET A 44 0.53 -11.31 -0.13
N SER A 45 -0.17 -10.55 -0.95
CA SER A 45 -1.18 -11.08 -1.86
C SER A 45 -1.24 -10.24 -3.12
N PRO A 46 -1.38 -10.86 -4.30
CA PRO A 46 -1.44 -10.14 -5.56
C PRO A 46 -2.73 -9.33 -5.70
N ILE A 47 -2.65 -8.27 -6.49
CA ILE A 47 -3.84 -7.56 -6.98
C ILE A 47 -4.35 -8.28 -8.22
N LEU A 48 -5.66 -8.53 -8.28
CA LEU A 48 -6.26 -9.22 -9.42
C LEU A 48 -6.37 -8.26 -10.62
N GLU A 49 -5.37 -8.22 -11.49
CA GLU A 49 -5.35 -7.32 -12.67
C GLU A 49 -6.48 -7.60 -13.67
N ASN A 50 -6.96 -8.84 -13.75
CA ASN A 50 -7.98 -9.26 -14.72
C ASN A 50 -9.39 -9.33 -14.13
N ALA A 51 -9.58 -8.87 -12.90
CA ALA A 51 -10.87 -8.90 -12.23
C ALA A 51 -11.15 -7.56 -11.56
N THR A 52 -12.30 -6.98 -11.89
CA THR A 52 -12.82 -5.80 -11.22
C THR A 52 -14.18 -6.07 -10.62
N ASP A 53 -14.55 -5.29 -9.62
CA ASP A 53 -15.94 -5.26 -9.17
C ASP A 53 -16.83 -4.42 -10.09
N SER A 54 -18.12 -4.31 -9.75
CA SER A 54 -19.12 -3.54 -10.50
C SER A 54 -18.78 -2.04 -10.63
N PHE A 55 -17.80 -1.53 -9.88
CA PHE A 55 -17.36 -0.14 -9.89
C PHE A 55 -16.00 0.05 -10.56
N ASN A 56 -15.53 -0.93 -11.34
CA ASN A 56 -14.23 -0.88 -12.03
C ASN A 56 -13.04 -0.81 -11.06
N ARG A 57 -13.17 -1.35 -9.84
CA ARG A 57 -12.07 -1.38 -8.88
C ARG A 57 -11.33 -2.70 -8.96
N LEU A 58 -10.00 -2.63 -8.99
CA LEU A 58 -9.13 -3.80 -8.85
C LEU A 58 -9.32 -4.39 -7.45
N LEU A 59 -9.26 -5.71 -7.34
CA LEU A 59 -9.47 -6.42 -6.08
C LEU A 59 -8.14 -6.83 -5.45
N TRP A 60 -7.98 -6.51 -4.16
CA TRP A 60 -6.82 -6.89 -3.36
C TRP A 60 -7.28 -7.57 -2.07
N PHE A 61 -7.04 -8.87 -1.96
CA PHE A 61 -7.46 -9.69 -0.82
C PHE A 61 -6.27 -10.02 0.07
N VAL A 62 -6.32 -9.71 1.36
CA VAL A 62 -5.19 -9.95 2.27
C VAL A 62 -5.67 -10.69 3.51
N GLU A 63 -5.01 -11.80 3.85
CA GLU A 63 -5.24 -12.54 5.09
C GLU A 63 -4.28 -12.03 6.17
N TYR A 64 -4.82 -11.51 7.28
CA TYR A 64 -4.00 -10.90 8.33
C TYR A 64 -3.48 -11.91 9.35
N LYS A 65 -3.98 -13.14 9.35
CA LYS A 65 -3.48 -14.22 10.22
C LYS A 65 -1.98 -14.47 10.08
N SER A 66 -1.40 -14.19 8.91
CA SER A 66 0.04 -14.36 8.66
C SER A 66 0.87 -13.10 8.95
N LEU A 67 0.29 -12.07 9.56
CA LEU A 67 1.02 -10.87 9.97
C LEU A 67 1.98 -11.21 11.11
N ASN A 68 3.25 -10.85 10.97
CA ASN A 68 4.25 -11.05 12.00
C ASN A 68 4.58 -9.73 12.69
N VAL A 69 3.73 -9.33 13.64
CA VAL A 69 3.89 -8.04 14.36
C VAL A 69 5.19 -7.97 15.14
N GLU A 70 5.64 -9.07 15.74
CA GLU A 70 6.91 -9.12 16.47
C GLU A 70 8.11 -8.88 15.54
N ALA A 71 8.09 -9.48 14.34
CA ALA A 71 9.12 -9.25 13.34
C ALA A 71 9.08 -7.81 12.79
N ILE A 72 7.91 -7.19 12.65
CA ILE A 72 7.82 -5.76 12.29
C ILE A 72 8.45 -4.90 13.39
N ALA A 73 8.07 -5.12 14.64
CA ALA A 73 8.50 -4.31 15.77
C ALA A 73 10.02 -4.36 15.99
N ASN A 74 10.64 -5.52 15.75
CA ASN A 74 12.07 -5.74 16.02
C ASN A 74 12.96 -5.84 14.78
N GLY A 75 12.38 -6.03 13.59
CA GLY A 75 13.12 -6.38 12.37
C GLY A 75 13.31 -5.24 11.38
N ILE A 76 12.56 -4.13 11.50
CA ILE A 76 12.65 -3.02 10.56
C ILE A 76 12.53 -1.65 11.25
N ARG A 77 13.33 -0.68 10.78
CA ARG A 77 13.17 0.72 11.24
C ARG A 77 11.88 1.29 10.67
N SER A 78 11.17 2.08 11.46
CA SER A 78 9.92 2.72 11.03
C SER A 78 10.06 3.57 9.77
N SER A 79 11.22 4.23 9.56
CA SER A 79 11.49 4.98 8.33
C SER A 79 11.61 4.08 7.10
N GLU A 80 12.16 2.88 7.25
CA GLU A 80 12.29 1.89 6.17
C GLU A 80 10.95 1.24 5.87
N SER A 81 10.16 0.90 6.90
CA SER A 81 8.82 0.34 6.69
C SER A 81 7.90 1.33 5.96
N ILE A 82 7.96 2.62 6.32
CA ILE A 82 7.24 3.68 5.60
C ILE A 82 7.71 3.79 4.15
N LYS A 83 9.03 3.76 3.89
CA LYS A 83 9.57 3.78 2.52
C LYS A 83 9.04 2.61 1.69
N PHE A 84 9.04 1.40 2.26
CA PHE A 84 8.54 0.20 1.60
C PHE A 84 7.02 0.22 1.38
N GLN A 85 6.25 0.86 2.25
CA GLN A 85 4.83 1.13 1.99
C GLN A 85 4.65 2.09 0.80
N PHE A 86 5.47 3.13 0.66
CA PHE A 86 5.40 4.00 -0.52
C PHE A 86 5.74 3.25 -1.82
N TRP A 87 6.71 2.33 -1.80
CA TRP A 87 7.00 1.48 -2.97
C TRP A 87 5.79 0.65 -3.37
N GLN A 88 5.09 0.07 -2.37
CA GLN A 88 3.85 -0.66 -2.60
C GLN A 88 2.79 0.24 -3.23
N PHE A 89 2.57 1.45 -2.71
CA PHE A 89 1.56 2.37 -3.22
C PHE A 89 1.87 2.85 -4.65
N GLU A 90 3.12 3.13 -4.99
CA GLU A 90 3.50 3.51 -6.36
C GLU A 90 3.24 2.37 -7.36
N HIS A 91 3.55 1.12 -6.99
CA HIS A 91 3.19 -0.05 -7.81
C HIS A 91 1.67 -0.19 -7.98
N MET A 92 0.92 -0.06 -6.88
CA MET A 92 -0.54 -0.10 -6.90
C MET A 92 -1.15 0.99 -7.79
N LEU A 93 -0.61 2.21 -7.74
CA LEU A 93 -1.06 3.33 -8.58
C LEU A 93 -0.79 3.06 -10.06
N LYS A 94 0.34 2.43 -10.42
CA LYS A 94 0.61 2.03 -11.80
C LYS A 94 -0.42 1.02 -12.33
N LEU A 95 -0.83 0.06 -11.51
CA LEU A 95 -1.91 -0.88 -11.85
C LEU A 95 -3.26 -0.18 -12.04
N VAL A 96 -3.59 0.76 -11.14
CA VAL A 96 -4.81 1.59 -11.27
C VAL A 96 -4.77 2.40 -12.56
N ASN A 97 -3.68 3.12 -12.83
CA ASN A 97 -3.53 3.93 -14.05
C ASN A 97 -3.67 3.07 -15.31
N LYS A 98 -3.10 1.86 -15.32
CA LYS A 98 -3.29 0.90 -16.42
C LYS A 98 -4.76 0.51 -16.60
N GLN A 99 -5.49 0.28 -15.51
CA GLN A 99 -6.92 -0.01 -15.56
C GLN A 99 -7.74 1.20 -16.05
N GLU A 100 -7.32 2.43 -15.72
CA GLU A 100 -7.99 3.64 -16.19
C GLU A 100 -7.86 3.88 -17.70
N LEU A 101 -6.91 3.23 -18.38
CA LEU A 101 -6.81 3.22 -19.86
C LEU A 101 -8.05 2.60 -20.53
N THR A 102 -8.91 1.91 -19.78
CA THR A 102 -10.24 1.46 -20.24
C THR A 102 -11.24 2.61 -20.41
N GLY A 103 -10.87 3.85 -20.06
CA GLY A 103 -11.71 5.04 -20.16
C GLY A 103 -12.64 5.26 -18.95
N ARG A 104 -12.44 4.50 -17.87
CA ARG A 104 -13.21 4.62 -16.62
C ARG A 104 -12.25 4.78 -15.46
N LEU A 105 -12.58 5.70 -14.54
CA LEU A 105 -11.87 5.84 -13.27
C LEU A 105 -11.81 4.50 -12.53
N SER A 106 -10.70 4.28 -11.85
CA SER A 106 -10.41 3.04 -11.14
C SER A 106 -9.85 3.34 -9.76
N SER A 107 -9.86 2.32 -8.92
CA SER A 107 -9.22 2.33 -7.60
C SER A 107 -9.02 0.88 -7.17
N ILE A 108 -8.49 0.68 -5.96
CA ILE A 108 -8.32 -0.66 -5.39
C ILE A 108 -9.34 -0.84 -4.27
N ARG A 109 -10.04 -1.97 -4.30
CA ARG A 109 -10.86 -2.47 -3.19
C ARG A 109 -10.01 -3.44 -2.38
N HIS A 110 -9.58 -2.97 -1.22
CA HIS A 110 -8.87 -3.79 -0.24
C HIS A 110 -9.88 -4.57 0.61
N VAL A 111 -9.77 -5.90 0.59
CA VAL A 111 -10.59 -6.82 1.38
C VAL A 111 -9.66 -7.55 2.33
N ILE A 112 -9.88 -7.36 3.63
CA ILE A 112 -9.02 -7.91 4.67
C ILE A 112 -9.76 -9.04 5.38
N ASP A 113 -9.19 -10.23 5.37
CA ASP A 113 -9.62 -11.34 6.20
C ASP A 113 -8.90 -11.29 7.54
N MET A 114 -9.67 -11.04 8.59
CA MET A 114 -9.20 -10.97 9.98
C MET A 114 -9.39 -12.30 10.73
N THR A 115 -9.85 -13.35 10.06
CA THR A 115 -10.12 -14.64 10.69
C THR A 115 -8.85 -15.21 11.30
N GLY A 116 -8.86 -15.46 12.61
CA GLY A 116 -7.69 -15.98 13.33
C GLY A 116 -6.63 -14.94 13.70
N TYR A 117 -6.87 -13.65 13.42
CA TYR A 117 -6.11 -12.53 13.97
C TYR A 117 -6.51 -12.31 15.45
N GLY A 118 -5.55 -12.25 16.36
CA GLY A 118 -5.75 -12.37 17.80
C GLY A 118 -5.27 -11.17 18.64
N THR A 119 -5.69 -11.12 19.91
CA THR A 119 -5.41 -10.01 20.82
C THR A 119 -3.92 -9.79 21.13
N LEU A 120 -3.08 -10.83 20.98
CA LEU A 120 -1.63 -10.76 21.20
C LEU A 120 -0.93 -9.77 20.27
N GLU A 121 -1.46 -9.54 19.07
CA GLU A 121 -0.89 -8.62 18.08
C GLU A 121 -1.08 -7.14 18.47
N PHE A 122 -1.99 -6.82 19.39
CA PHE A 122 -2.20 -5.46 19.91
C PHE A 122 -1.32 -5.10 21.11
N LEU A 123 -0.66 -6.08 21.76
CA LEU A 123 0.19 -5.85 22.94
C LEU A 123 1.60 -5.34 22.60
N TYR A 124 1.94 -5.27 21.30
CA TYR A 124 3.23 -4.80 20.80
C TYR A 124 3.21 -3.33 20.31
N PHE A 125 2.12 -2.60 20.55
CA PHE A 125 1.96 -1.17 20.23
C PHE A 125 1.82 -0.30 21.49
#